data_AF-A0A5M6IST3-F1
#
_entry.id   AF-A0A5M6IST3-F1
#
_cell.length_a   1.000
_cell.length_b   1.000
_cell.length_c   1.000
_cell.angle_alpha   90.00
_cell.angle_beta   90.00
_cell.angle_gamma   90.00
#
_symmetry.space_group_name_H-M   'P 1'
#
loop_
_entity.id
_entity.type
_entity.pdbx_description
1 polymer ?
#
loop_
_entity_poly.entity_id
_entity_poly.type
_entity_poly.pdbx_seq_one_letter_code
_entity_poly.pdbx_strand_id
1 'polypeptide(L)' 'MVIAEDDDLPRPSQRRLAPLPLDLLGVAELRAYIGELQGEIARVEAEITRKSSHRDAAAAFFRKPG' A
#
# COMPACT_ATOMS: atom_id res chain seq x y z
N MET A 1 -2.91 4.40 -39.60
CA MET A 1 -2.34 3.70 -38.44
C MET A 1 -2.83 4.43 -37.20
N VAL A 2 -3.94 3.97 -36.62
CA VAL A 2 -4.51 4.51 -35.38
C VAL A 2 -3.82 3.76 -34.25
N ILE A 3 -2.91 4.43 -33.54
CA ILE A 3 -2.37 3.93 -32.28
C ILE A 3 -3.33 4.43 -31.21
N ALA A 4 -4.37 3.64 -30.93
CA ALA A 4 -5.34 3.95 -29.89
C ALA A 4 -4.76 3.52 -28.53
N GLU A 5 -4.46 4.52 -27.70
CA GLU A 5 -4.90 4.62 -26.29
C GLU A 5 -4.92 3.30 -25.49
N ASP A 6 -3.75 2.82 -25.07
CA ASP A 6 -3.59 1.71 -24.12
C ASP A 6 -3.07 2.18 -22.74
N ASP A 7 -2.92 3.50 -22.52
CA ASP A 7 -2.29 4.07 -21.32
C ASP A 7 -3.29 4.43 -20.19
N ASP A 8 -4.60 4.27 -20.44
CA ASP A 8 -5.67 4.56 -19.46
C ASP A 8 -6.28 3.28 -18.84
N LEU A 9 -5.73 2.11 -19.17
CA LEU A 9 -6.09 0.88 -18.47
C LEU A 9 -5.37 0.82 -17.12
N PRO A 10 -6.07 0.56 -16.01
CA PRO A 10 -5.42 0.31 -14.73
C PRO A 10 -4.47 -0.88 -14.90
N ARG A 11 -3.16 -0.60 -14.82
CA ARG A 11 -2.12 -1.63 -14.93
C ARG A 11 -2.44 -2.71 -13.90
N PRO A 12 -2.45 -4.00 -14.29
CA PRO A 12 -2.77 -5.09 -13.37
C PRO A 12 -1.91 -4.93 -12.14
N SER A 13 -2.55 -4.77 -10.98
CA SER A 13 -1.84 -4.51 -9.74
C SER A 13 -0.98 -5.73 -9.44
N GLN A 14 0.34 -5.57 -9.61
CA GLN A 14 1.29 -6.60 -9.25
C GLN A 14 1.12 -6.86 -7.75
N ARG A 15 0.61 -8.05 -7.41
CA ARG A 15 0.54 -8.48 -6.02
C ARG A 15 1.96 -8.48 -5.47
N ARG A 16 2.20 -7.65 -4.45
CA ARG A 16 3.52 -7.52 -3.84
C ARG A 16 3.92 -8.76 -3.05
N LEU A 17 2.94 -9.56 -2.61
CA LEU A 17 3.15 -10.82 -1.92
C LEU A 17 2.53 -11.95 -2.76
N ALA A 18 3.33 -12.98 -3.04
CA ALA A 18 2.81 -14.21 -3.58
C ALA A 18 1.97 -14.92 -2.50
N PRO A 19 0.86 -15.59 -2.86
CA PRO A 19 0.12 -16.40 -1.90
C PRO A 19 1.01 -17.51 -1.34
N LEU A 20 1.13 -17.55 0.00
CA LEU A 20 1.84 -18.61 0.70
C LEU A 20 0.94 -19.86 0.79
N PRO A 21 1.43 -21.08 0.50
CA PRO A 21 0.66 -22.31 0.67
C PRO A 21 0.48 -22.61 2.18
N LEU A 22 -0.64 -22.15 2.74
CA LEU A 22 -0.91 -22.20 4.19
C LEU A 22 -1.17 -23.61 4.73
N ASP A 23 -1.53 -24.54 3.85
CA ASP A 23 -1.79 -25.95 4.15
C ASP A 23 -0.52 -26.71 4.60
N LEU A 24 0.65 -26.18 4.27
CA LEU A 24 1.95 -26.75 4.67
C LEU A 24 2.45 -26.21 6.02
N LEU A 25 1.76 -25.25 6.62
CA LEU A 25 2.18 -24.57 7.85
C LEU A 25 1.40 -25.05 9.08
N GLY A 26 2.11 -25.26 10.18
CA GLY A 26 1.51 -25.47 11.50
C GLY A 26 0.95 -24.17 12.09
N VAL A 27 0.13 -24.30 13.14
CA VAL A 27 -0.50 -23.15 13.82
C VAL A 27 0.51 -22.12 14.33
N ALA A 28 1.67 -22.56 14.83
CA ALA A 28 2.72 -21.67 15.31
C ALA A 28 3.32 -20.83 14.16
N GLU A 29 3.57 -21.46 13.01
CA GLU A 29 4.10 -20.80 11.82
C GLU A 29 3.09 -19.82 11.23
N LEU A 30 1.80 -20.19 11.21
CA LEU A 30 0.72 -19.29 10.81
C LEU A 30 0.65 -18.04 11.72
N ARG A 31 0.83 -18.21 13.03
CA ARG A 31 0.88 -17.08 13.98
C ARG A 31 2.10 -16.19 13.76
N ALA A 32 3.26 -16.78 13.49
CA ALA A 32 4.47 -16.04 13.16
C ALA A 32 4.29 -15.23 11.86
N TYR A 33 3.75 -15.86 10.81
CA TYR A 33 3.48 -15.20 9.53
C TYR A 33 2.48 -14.05 9.66
N ILE A 34 1.43 -14.21 10.47
CA ILE A 34 0.51 -13.10 10.81
C ILE A 34 1.29 -11.94 11.43
N GLY A 35 2.19 -12.21 12.38
CA GLY A 35 3.00 -11.18 13.02
C GLY A 35 3.88 -10.40 12.04
N GLU A 36 4.51 -11.10 11.09
CA GLU A 36 5.30 -10.47 10.02
C GLU A 36 4.45 -9.54 9.14
N LEU A 37 3.27 -10.02 8.70
CA LEU A 37 2.36 -9.22 7.89
C LEU A 37 1.82 -8.00 8.65
N GLN A 38 1.50 -8.14 9.93
CA GLN A 38 1.07 -7.03 10.77
C GLN A 38 2.19 -5.98 10.94
N GLY A 39 3.45 -6.42 11.08
CA GLY A 39 4.60 -5.52 11.08
C GLY A 39 4.74 -4.74 9.78
N GLU A 40 4.53 -5.39 8.63
CA GLU A 40 4.58 -4.72 7.33
C GLU A 40 3.43 -3.72 7.16
N ILE A 41 2.21 -4.07 7.60
CA ILE A 41 1.07 -3.15 7.61
C ILE A 41 1.40 -1.90 8.42
N ALA A 42 1.91 -2.06 9.64
CA ALA A 42 2.27 -0.94 10.51
C ALA A 42 3.33 -0.02 9.86
N ARG A 43 4.34 -0.61 9.19
CA ARG A 43 5.35 0.17 8.45
C ARG A 43 4.73 0.99 7.31
N VAL A 44 3.83 0.39 6.54
CA VAL A 44 3.17 1.06 5.41
C VAL A 44 2.25 2.18 5.92
N GLU A 45 1.48 1.92 6.97
CA GLU A 45 0.63 2.93 7.61
C GLU A 45 1.45 4.14 8.10
N ALA A 46 2.58 3.90 8.77
CA ALA A 46 3.47 4.96 9.22
C ALA A 46 3.99 5.83 8.06
N GLU A 47 4.36 5.21 6.94
CA GLU A 47 4.80 5.94 5.74
C GLU A 47 3.65 6.71 5.08
N ILE A 48 2.43 6.16 5.07
CA ILE A 48 1.22 6.87 4.61
C ILE A 48 1.00 8.12 5.47
N THR A 49 1.00 7.98 6.79
CA THR A 49 0.84 9.11 7.72
C THR A 49 1.92 10.17 7.50
N ARG A 50 3.18 9.75 7.33
CA ARG A 50 4.28 10.66 7.02
C ARG A 50 4.00 11.43 5.73
N LYS A 51 3.64 10.74 4.64
CA LYS A 51 3.36 11.36 3.34
C LYS A 51 2.10 12.23 3.35
N SER A 52 1.06 11.88 4.10
CA SER A 52 -0.18 12.66 4.19
C SER A 52 0.04 13.95 5.00
N SER A 53 0.81 13.89 6.09
CA SER A 53 1.12 15.09 6.90
C SER A 53 1.82 16.20 6.09
N HIS A 54 2.68 15.82 5.14
CA HIS A 54 3.29 16.78 4.21
C HIS A 54 2.28 17.42 3.25
N ARG A 55 1.25 16.67 2.81
CA ARG A 55 0.20 17.19 1.93
C ARG A 55 -0.72 18.16 2.66
N ASP A 56 -1.09 17.86 3.89
CA ASP A 56 -2.01 18.70 4.68
C ASP A 56 -1.33 19.99 5.15
N ALA A 57 -0.03 19.94 5.48
CA ALA A 57 0.76 21.13 5.77
C ALA A 57 0.89 22.07 4.55
N ALA A 58 1.03 21.51 3.35
CA ALA A 58 1.03 22.29 2.11
C ALA A 58 -0.36 22.88 1.83
N ALA A 59 -1.44 22.09 1.97
CA ALA A 59 -2.80 22.55 1.75
C ALA A 59 -3.22 23.68 2.71
N ALA A 60 -2.76 23.64 3.96
CA ALA A 60 -2.99 24.70 4.95
C ALA A 60 -2.30 26.02 4.58
N PHE A 61 -1.13 25.97 3.94
CA PHE A 61 -0.39 27.18 3.51
C PHE A 61 -1.06 27.89 2.32
N PHE A 62 -1.81 27.17 1.49
CA PHE A 62 -2.54 27.73 0.34
C PHE A 62 -3.99 28.15 0.66
N ARG A 63 -4.51 27.85 1.85
CA ARG A 63 -5.84 28.33 2.26
C ARG A 63 -5.70 29.79 2.72
N LYS A 64 -6.01 30.72 1.81
CA LYS A 64 -6.17 32.15 2.14
C LYS A 64 -7.05 32.31 3.39
N PRO A 65 -6.69 33.17 4.36
CA PRO A 65 -7.63 33.57 5.39
C PRO A 65 -8.81 34.25 4.67
N GLY A 66 -10.01 33.71 4.91
CA GLY A 66 -11.25 34.34 4.48
C GLY A 66 -11.52 35.59 5.30
#